data_AF-A0A9D5UMD5-F1
#
_entry.id   AF-A0A9D5UMD5-F1
#
_cell.length_a   1.000
_cell.length_b   1.000
_cell.length_c   1.000
_cell.angle_alpha   90.00
_cell.angle_beta   90.00
_cell.angle_gamma   90.00
#
_symmetry.space_group_name_H-M   'P 1'
#
loop_
_entity.id
_entity.type
_entity.pdbx_description
1 polymer ?
#
loop_
_entity_poly.entity_id
_entity_poly.type
_entity_poly.pdbx_seq_one_letter_code
_entity_poly.pdbx_strand_id
1 'polypeptide(L)'
;MEGCGTDFRCGSRLCQWYGDLRGSTVTIKKTAAILSLLAAEKGMRLLAYVDEQDEALAQQLRNEMVLFNDLMLVDERGLQNLLRETDTSLWVVALKGADWPLVERILDHLSPRAADSLREEMVAIGAVHRQRVQAARQSILQTALALQARGRLWFRGKGRDNAVIY
;
A
#
# COMPACT_ATOMS: atom_id res chain seq x y z
N MET A 1 -1.25 34.33 -44.19
CA MET A 1 -2.57 34.90 -44.52
C MET A 1 -3.62 33.87 -44.17
N GLU A 2 -4.62 34.07 -43.33
CA GLU A 2 -5.05 35.10 -42.38
C GLU A 2 -6.28 34.45 -41.71
N GLY A 3 -6.56 34.79 -40.45
CA GLY A 3 -7.93 34.63 -39.92
C GLY A 3 -8.14 33.61 -38.81
N CYS A 4 -7.81 34.00 -37.58
CA CYS A 4 -8.79 34.11 -36.49
C CYS A 4 -8.05 34.84 -35.33
N GLY A 5 -8.31 36.10 -35.02
CA GLY A 5 -9.62 36.74 -34.97
C GLY A 5 -10.10 36.70 -33.53
N THR A 6 -9.60 37.66 -32.75
CA THR A 6 -10.22 38.26 -31.55
C THR A 6 -10.67 37.34 -30.41
N ASP A 7 -10.04 37.61 -29.26
CA ASP A 7 -10.72 37.66 -27.96
C ASP A 7 -10.87 36.33 -27.19
N PHE A 8 -9.77 35.92 -26.56
CA PHE A 8 -9.84 35.28 -25.25
C PHE A 8 -8.63 35.74 -24.44
N ARG A 9 -8.81 36.75 -23.58
CA ARG A 9 -8.00 36.87 -22.35
C ARG A 9 -8.38 35.70 -21.41
N CYS A 10 -8.15 34.46 -21.84
CA CYS A 10 -8.26 33.29 -20.97
C CYS A 10 -6.91 33.09 -20.31
N GLY A 11 -6.88 33.38 -19.01
CA GLY A 11 -5.68 33.72 -18.26
C GLY A 11 -4.58 32.67 -18.30
N SER A 12 -3.36 33.17 -18.36
CA SER A 12 -2.10 32.49 -18.06
C SER A 12 -2.14 31.59 -16.81
N ARG A 13 -3.05 31.86 -15.86
CA ARG A 13 -3.29 31.03 -14.69
C ARG A 13 -3.91 29.67 -15.00
N LEU A 14 -4.67 29.47 -16.09
CA LEU A 14 -5.30 28.19 -16.43
C LEU A 14 -4.29 27.21 -17.06
N CYS A 15 -3.40 27.69 -17.93
CA CYS A 15 -2.28 26.88 -18.43
C CYS A 15 -1.24 26.61 -17.34
N GLN A 16 -1.02 27.58 -16.44
CA GLN A 16 -0.18 27.37 -15.25
C GLN A 16 -0.83 26.42 -14.24
N TRP A 17 -2.15 26.46 -14.06
CA TRP A 17 -2.90 25.50 -13.25
C TRP A 17 -2.91 24.11 -13.89
N TYR A 18 -2.94 24.00 -15.22
CA TYR A 18 -2.80 22.72 -15.93
C TYR A 18 -1.37 22.15 -15.80
N GLY A 19 -0.34 23.01 -15.78
CA GLY A 19 1.05 22.65 -15.49
C GLY A 19 1.28 22.26 -14.03
N ASP A 20 0.69 23.02 -13.10
CA ASP A 20 0.67 22.72 -11.66
C ASP A 20 -0.11 21.44 -11.38
N LEU A 21 -1.19 21.15 -12.10
CA LEU A 21 -1.92 19.88 -12.00
C LEU A 21 -1.14 18.70 -12.55
N ARG A 22 -0.39 18.89 -13.66
CA ARG A 22 0.55 17.89 -14.19
C ARG A 22 1.72 17.63 -13.24
N GLY A 23 2.07 18.62 -12.40
CA GLY A 23 3.01 18.49 -11.29
C GLY A 23 2.35 18.18 -9.94
N SER A 24 1.02 18.17 -9.86
CA SER A 24 0.30 17.95 -8.62
C SER A 24 0.21 16.44 -8.45
N THR A 25 1.18 15.95 -7.70
CA THR A 25 1.05 14.75 -6.87
C THR A 25 -0.06 14.99 -5.83
N VAL A 26 -1.30 15.29 -6.28
CA VAL A 26 -2.54 15.13 -5.53
C VAL A 26 -2.76 13.63 -5.36
N THR A 27 -1.86 13.19 -4.49
CA THR A 27 -1.60 11.97 -3.79
C THR A 27 -2.16 10.75 -4.49
N ILE A 28 -1.30 10.07 -5.23
CA ILE A 28 -1.45 8.65 -5.62
C ILE A 28 -2.06 7.86 -4.45
N LYS A 29 -1.65 8.16 -3.20
CA LYS A 29 -2.23 7.62 -1.97
C LYS A 29 -3.73 7.92 -1.75
N LYS A 30 -4.19 9.14 -2.05
CA LYS A 30 -5.61 9.51 -1.98
C LYS A 30 -6.40 8.79 -3.06
N THR A 31 -5.88 8.71 -4.28
CA THR A 31 -6.52 7.99 -5.38
C THR A 31 -6.59 6.48 -5.09
N ALA A 32 -5.50 5.88 -4.60
CA ALA A 32 -5.45 4.49 -4.16
C ALA A 32 -6.41 4.20 -3.00
N ALA A 33 -6.49 5.10 -2.02
CA ALA A 33 -7.46 4.98 -0.92
C ALA A 33 -8.91 5.03 -1.42
N ILE A 34 -9.23 5.92 -2.37
CA ILE A 34 -10.55 5.98 -2.99
C ILE A 34 -10.84 4.70 -3.78
N LEU A 35 -9.86 4.19 -4.55
CA LEU A 35 -10.00 2.93 -5.31
C LEU A 35 -10.20 1.72 -4.39
N SER A 36 -9.54 1.69 -3.23
CA SER A 36 -9.72 0.66 -2.20
C SER A 36 -11.10 0.71 -1.53
N LEU A 37 -11.70 1.89 -1.42
CA LEU A 37 -13.06 2.09 -0.89
C LEU A 37 -14.16 1.79 -1.91
N LEU A 38 -13.84 1.81 -3.21
CA LEU A 38 -14.77 1.43 -4.26
C LEU A 38 -14.89 -0.10 -4.33
N ALA A 39 -16.10 -0.60 -4.61
CA ALA A 39 -16.36 -2.02 -4.79
C ALA A 39 -15.35 -2.63 -5.79
N ALA A 40 -14.81 -3.82 -5.46
CA ALA A 40 -13.67 -4.43 -6.15
C ALA A 40 -13.81 -4.43 -7.69
N GLU A 41 -15.00 -4.70 -8.22
CA GLU A 41 -15.27 -4.67 -9.67
C GLU A 41 -15.07 -3.30 -10.32
N LYS A 42 -15.48 -2.21 -9.65
CA LYS A 42 -15.35 -0.84 -10.18
C LYS A 42 -13.92 -0.34 -10.04
N GLY A 43 -13.24 -0.67 -8.95
CA GLY A 43 -11.82 -0.39 -8.75
C GLY A 43 -10.95 -1.07 -9.81
N MET A 44 -11.25 -2.33 -10.15
CA MET A 44 -10.52 -3.10 -11.16
C MET A 44 -10.66 -2.50 -12.57
N ARG A 45 -11.88 -2.08 -12.96
CA ARG A 45 -12.12 -1.41 -14.26
C ARG A 45 -11.37 -0.09 -14.38
N LEU A 46 -11.33 0.69 -13.30
CA LEU A 46 -10.58 1.95 -13.25
C LEU A 46 -9.06 1.71 -13.35
N LEU A 47 -8.55 0.70 -12.65
CA LEU A 47 -7.14 0.34 -12.73
C LEU A 47 -6.72 -0.18 -14.10
N ALA A 48 -7.55 -1.01 -14.75
CA ALA A 48 -7.28 -1.45 -16.12
C ALA A 48 -7.21 -0.27 -17.10
N TYR A 49 -8.13 0.70 -16.96
CA TYR A 49 -8.08 1.92 -17.75
C TYR A 49 -6.82 2.76 -17.47
N VAL A 50 -6.36 2.83 -16.22
CA VAL A 50 -5.14 3.53 -15.85
C VAL A 50 -3.89 2.79 -16.36
N ASP A 51 -3.89 1.46 -16.35
CA ASP A 51 -2.80 0.61 -16.85
C ASP A 51 -2.59 0.78 -18.36
N GLU A 52 -3.68 0.90 -19.13
CA GLU A 52 -3.64 1.18 -20.57
C GLU A 52 -3.04 2.56 -20.91
N GLN A 53 -3.12 3.51 -19.99
CA GLN A 53 -2.64 4.89 -20.19
C GLN A 53 -1.24 5.10 -19.61
N ASP A 54 -0.97 4.55 -18.42
CA ASP A 54 0.27 4.69 -17.69
C ASP A 54 0.48 3.50 -16.72
N GLU A 55 1.23 2.51 -17.20
CA GLU A 55 1.59 1.31 -16.44
C GLU A 55 2.38 1.64 -15.17
N ALA A 56 3.23 2.67 -15.20
CA ALA A 56 4.04 3.05 -14.04
C ALA A 56 3.18 3.67 -12.92
N LEU A 57 2.21 4.50 -13.29
CA LEU A 57 1.25 5.08 -12.34
C LEU A 57 0.29 4.02 -11.79
N ALA A 58 -0.16 3.11 -12.65
CA ALA A 58 -0.97 1.97 -12.22
C ALA A 58 -0.20 1.14 -11.19
N GLN A 59 1.07 0.80 -11.46
CA GLN A 59 1.90 0.06 -10.51
C GLN A 59 2.05 0.78 -9.17
N GLN A 60 2.22 2.10 -9.19
CA GLN A 60 2.31 2.91 -7.97
C GLN A 60 0.98 2.90 -7.18
N LEU A 61 -0.17 3.02 -7.85
CA LEU A 61 -1.48 2.93 -7.20
C LEU A 61 -1.69 1.56 -6.56
N ARG A 62 -1.28 0.50 -7.24
CA ARG A 62 -1.41 -0.88 -6.79
C ARG A 62 -0.55 -1.17 -5.57
N ASN A 63 0.68 -0.67 -5.57
CA ASN A 63 1.58 -0.73 -4.41
C ASN A 63 1.02 -0.01 -3.18
N GLU A 64 0.15 0.99 -3.38
CA GLU A 64 -0.53 1.72 -2.32
C GLU A 64 -1.90 1.08 -1.92
N MET A 65 -2.39 0.09 -2.68
CA MET A 65 -3.66 -0.60 -2.42
C MET A 65 -3.53 -1.86 -1.57
N VAL A 66 -2.33 -2.45 -1.44
CA VAL A 66 -2.14 -3.58 -0.52
C VAL A 66 -2.37 -3.09 0.89
N LEU A 67 -3.43 -3.58 1.51
CA LEU A 67 -3.75 -3.19 2.87
C LEU A 67 -2.87 -3.99 3.80
N PHE A 68 -2.41 -3.38 4.89
CA PHE A 68 -1.69 -4.10 5.93
C PHE A 68 -2.49 -5.30 6.49
N ASN A 69 -3.83 -5.23 6.40
CA ASN A 69 -4.73 -6.30 6.78
C ASN A 69 -4.66 -7.54 5.86
N ASP A 70 -4.19 -7.38 4.61
CA ASP A 70 -4.06 -8.49 3.67
C ASP A 70 -2.97 -9.50 4.09
N LEU A 71 -2.14 -9.16 5.09
CA LEU A 71 -1.23 -10.10 5.74
C LEU A 71 -1.97 -11.29 6.37
N MET A 72 -3.27 -11.15 6.70
CA MET A 72 -4.12 -12.28 7.12
C MET A 72 -4.37 -13.31 6.00
N LEU A 73 -4.09 -12.97 4.76
CA LEU A 73 -4.23 -13.90 3.64
C LEU A 73 -2.91 -14.59 3.35
N VAL A 74 -1.78 -14.15 3.88
CA VAL A 74 -0.46 -14.74 3.57
C VAL A 74 -0.31 -16.16 4.09
N ASP A 75 0.29 -17.04 3.30
CA ASP A 75 0.61 -18.40 3.72
C ASP A 75 1.61 -18.45 4.88
N GLU A 76 1.55 -19.49 5.72
CA GLU A 76 2.40 -19.60 6.92
C GLU A 76 3.91 -19.53 6.59
N ARG A 77 4.33 -20.13 5.47
CA ARG A 77 5.73 -20.10 5.02
C ARG A 77 6.14 -18.71 4.54
N GLY A 78 5.27 -18.04 3.78
CA GLY A 78 5.47 -16.66 3.36
C GLY A 78 5.57 -15.69 4.54
N LEU A 79 4.74 -15.87 5.56
CA LEU A 79 4.76 -15.03 6.76
C LEU A 79 6.05 -15.23 7.57
N GLN A 80 6.53 -16.47 7.71
CA GLN A 80 7.84 -16.72 8.33
C GLN A 80 9.00 -16.11 7.53
N ASN A 81 8.97 -16.19 6.21
CA ASN A 81 9.98 -15.56 5.36
C ASN A 81 9.96 -14.03 5.54
N LEU A 82 8.77 -13.43 5.60
CA LEU A 82 8.61 -12.00 5.82
C LEU A 82 9.19 -11.57 7.17
N LEU A 83 8.88 -12.29 8.25
CA LEU A 83 9.41 -12.00 9.59
C LEU A 83 10.93 -12.12 9.68
N ARG A 84 11.57 -12.94 8.84
CA ARG A 84 13.04 -13.09 8.80
C ARG A 84 13.73 -12.01 7.98
N GLU A 85 13.05 -11.44 6.98
CA GLU A 85 13.59 -10.38 6.13
C GLU A 85 13.28 -8.97 6.66
N THR A 86 12.54 -8.85 7.75
CA THR A 86 12.12 -7.58 8.34
C THR A 86 12.58 -7.46 9.79
N ASP A 87 12.98 -6.25 10.19
CA ASP A 87 13.46 -5.99 11.55
C ASP A 87 12.31 -6.01 12.57
N THR A 88 12.54 -6.60 13.74
CA THR A 88 11.58 -6.65 14.85
C THR A 88 11.09 -5.25 15.25
N SER A 89 11.97 -4.25 15.22
CA SER A 89 11.63 -2.85 15.57
C SER A 89 10.60 -2.22 14.62
N LEU A 90 10.55 -2.64 13.36
CA LEU A 90 9.52 -2.21 12.40
C LEU A 90 8.17 -2.81 12.76
N TRP A 91 8.13 -4.08 13.19
CA TRP A 91 6.90 -4.73 13.64
C TRP A 91 6.29 -4.08 14.88
N VAL A 92 7.11 -3.68 15.86
CA VAL A 92 6.62 -2.98 17.06
C VAL A 92 5.84 -1.71 16.68
N VAL A 93 6.35 -0.95 15.72
CA VAL A 93 5.72 0.28 15.24
C VAL A 93 4.52 0.00 14.34
N ALA A 94 4.61 -1.00 13.45
CA ALA A 94 3.57 -1.32 12.48
C ALA A 94 2.32 -1.95 13.12
N LEU A 95 2.50 -2.74 14.18
CA LEU A 95 1.41 -3.39 14.92
C LEU A 95 0.69 -2.46 15.88
N LYS A 96 1.19 -1.23 16.09
CA LYS A 96 0.48 -0.24 16.91
C LYS A 96 -0.85 0.13 16.27
N GLY A 97 -1.95 -0.15 16.96
CA GLY A 97 -3.30 0.08 16.45
C GLY A 97 -3.67 -0.82 15.26
N ALA A 98 -3.08 -2.02 15.18
CA ALA A 98 -3.57 -3.10 14.33
C ALA A 98 -4.65 -3.91 15.08
N ASP A 99 -5.50 -4.61 14.32
CA ASP A 99 -6.52 -5.47 14.90
C ASP A 99 -5.90 -6.66 15.64
N TRP A 100 -6.50 -7.04 16.77
CA TRP A 100 -5.99 -8.12 17.63
C TRP A 100 -5.73 -9.45 16.88
N PRO A 101 -6.61 -9.92 15.98
CA PRO A 101 -6.38 -11.16 15.23
C PRO A 101 -5.11 -11.13 14.35
N LEU A 102 -4.75 -9.95 13.83
CA LEU A 102 -3.54 -9.80 13.03
C LEU A 102 -2.29 -9.82 13.92
N VAL A 103 -2.36 -9.21 15.10
CA VAL A 103 -1.27 -9.21 16.08
C VAL A 103 -1.01 -10.62 16.58
N GLU A 104 -2.04 -11.36 16.99
CA GLU A 104 -1.90 -12.75 17.45
C GLU A 104 -1.27 -13.63 16.38
N ARG A 105 -1.77 -13.56 15.15
CA ARG A 105 -1.21 -14.34 14.05
C ARG A 105 0.28 -14.10 13.86
N ILE A 106 0.74 -12.85 13.94
CA ILE A 106 2.16 -12.54 13.79
C ILE A 106 2.97 -13.08 14.96
N LEU A 107 2.46 -12.95 16.18
CA LEU A 107 3.10 -13.49 17.39
C LEU A 107 3.20 -15.02 17.36
N ASP A 108 2.19 -15.72 16.83
CA ASP A 108 2.19 -17.18 16.69
C ASP A 108 3.30 -17.71 15.78
N HIS A 109 3.81 -16.87 14.87
CA HIS A 109 4.92 -17.21 13.97
C HIS A 109 6.30 -16.84 14.57
N LEU A 110 6.33 -16.31 15.78
CA LEU A 110 7.56 -16.02 16.53
C LEU A 110 7.80 -17.08 17.61
N SER A 111 9.06 -17.21 18.04
CA SER A 111 9.37 -17.99 19.25
C SER A 111 8.74 -17.32 20.48
N PRO A 112 8.34 -18.07 21.53
CA PRO A 112 7.67 -17.50 22.71
C PRO A 112 8.45 -16.35 23.33
N ARG A 113 9.78 -16.47 23.42
CA ARG A 113 10.66 -15.40 23.93
C ARG A 113 10.66 -14.15 23.04
N ALA A 114 10.60 -14.31 21.73
CA ALA A 114 10.55 -13.19 20.79
C ALA A 114 9.16 -12.52 20.78
N ALA A 115 8.10 -13.31 20.90
CA ALA A 115 6.73 -12.81 21.05
C ALA A 115 6.59 -11.98 22.33
N ASP A 116 7.15 -12.43 23.45
CA ASP A 116 7.13 -11.69 24.72
C ASP A 116 7.95 -10.40 24.64
N SER A 117 9.16 -10.44 24.05
CA SER A 117 9.95 -9.22 23.79
C SER A 117 9.18 -8.22 22.93
N LEU A 118 8.52 -8.68 21.85
CA LEU A 118 7.74 -7.81 20.98
C LEU A 118 6.57 -7.17 21.73
N ARG A 119 5.86 -7.94 22.57
CA ARG A 119 4.77 -7.43 23.41
C ARG A 119 5.26 -6.37 24.39
N GLU A 120 6.37 -6.64 25.08
CA GLU A 120 6.99 -5.69 26.01
C GLU A 120 7.41 -4.40 25.29
N GLU A 121 8.04 -4.52 24.11
CA GLU A 121 8.43 -3.37 23.29
C GLU A 121 7.21 -2.59 22.79
N MET A 122 6.09 -3.25 22.44
CA MET A 122 4.85 -2.59 22.04
C MET A 122 4.20 -1.78 23.16
N VAL A 123 4.39 -2.21 24.41
CA VAL A 123 3.94 -1.49 25.61
C VAL A 123 4.89 -0.35 25.95
N ALA A 124 6.21 -0.59 25.84
CA ALA A 124 7.24 0.42 26.09
C ALA A 124 7.20 1.57 25.08
N ILE A 125 6.91 1.27 23.81
CA ILE A 125 6.63 2.27 22.78
C ILE A 125 5.26 2.89 23.09
N GLY A 126 5.30 4.09 23.67
CA GLY A 126 4.13 4.90 24.00
C GLY A 126 3.36 5.39 22.76
N ALA A 127 2.92 6.65 22.78
CA ALA A 127 2.20 7.22 21.64
C ALA A 127 3.13 7.37 20.44
N VAL A 128 2.75 6.78 19.30
CA VAL A 128 3.50 6.88 18.04
C VAL A 128 2.72 7.71 17.04
N HIS A 129 3.41 8.58 16.31
CA HIS A 129 2.79 9.39 15.26
C HIS A 129 2.24 8.50 14.14
N ARG A 130 0.99 8.74 13.71
CA ARG A 130 0.31 7.94 12.66
C ARG A 130 1.13 7.80 11.37
N GLN A 131 1.86 8.83 10.99
CA GLN A 131 2.73 8.79 9.80
C GLN A 131 3.87 7.76 9.94
N ARG A 132 4.43 7.61 11.14
CA ARG A 132 5.50 6.64 11.41
C ARG A 132 4.96 5.21 11.36
N VAL A 133 3.76 4.99 11.88
CA VAL A 133 3.04 3.71 11.75
C VAL A 133 2.81 3.37 10.28
N GLN A 134 2.32 4.33 9.50
CA GLN A 134 2.09 4.12 8.06
C GLN A 134 3.39 3.83 7.29
N ALA A 135 4.47 4.53 7.62
CA ALA A 135 5.77 4.28 7.00
C ALA A 135 6.31 2.88 7.31
N ALA A 136 6.19 2.43 8.57
CA ALA A 136 6.59 1.08 8.98
C ALA A 136 5.76 0.01 8.27
N ARG A 137 4.43 0.18 8.21
CA ARG A 137 3.54 -0.71 7.47
C ARG A 137 3.91 -0.77 5.98
N GLN A 138 4.18 0.38 5.35
CA GLN A 138 4.59 0.42 3.95
C GLN A 138 5.91 -0.32 3.74
N SER A 139 6.90 -0.14 4.61
CA SER A 139 8.17 -0.85 4.51
C SER A 139 7.99 -2.37 4.54
N ILE A 140 7.14 -2.87 5.44
CA ILE A 140 6.83 -4.31 5.55
C ILE A 140 6.14 -4.81 4.28
N LEU A 141 5.19 -4.05 3.74
CA LEU A 141 4.49 -4.41 2.50
C LEU A 141 5.43 -4.45 1.30
N GLN A 142 6.40 -3.52 1.20
CA GLN A 142 7.41 -3.55 0.15
C GLN A 142 8.26 -4.82 0.22
N THR A 143 8.66 -5.25 1.43
CA THR A 143 9.36 -6.54 1.61
C THR A 143 8.47 -7.72 1.23
N ALA A 144 7.18 -7.69 1.58
CA ALA A 144 6.23 -8.73 1.20
C ALA A 144 6.08 -8.86 -0.33
N LEU A 145 5.99 -7.72 -1.04
CA LEU A 145 5.95 -7.69 -2.52
C LEU A 145 7.25 -8.22 -3.13
N ALA A 146 8.41 -7.84 -2.57
CA ALA A 146 9.69 -8.36 -3.02
C ALA A 146 9.79 -9.90 -2.82
N LEU A 147 9.27 -10.42 -1.72
CA LEU A 147 9.17 -11.86 -1.45
C LEU A 147 8.20 -12.58 -2.39
N GLN A 148 7.07 -11.95 -2.71
CA GLN A 148 6.11 -12.47 -3.67
C GLN A 148 6.71 -12.56 -5.08
N ALA A 149 7.43 -11.51 -5.52
CA ALA A 149 8.12 -11.51 -6.81
C ALA A 149 9.18 -12.62 -6.93
N ARG A 150 9.76 -13.03 -5.79
CA ARG A 150 10.69 -14.17 -5.70
C ARG A 150 10.00 -15.53 -5.56
N GLY A 151 8.67 -15.57 -5.52
CA GLY A 151 7.90 -16.79 -5.30
C GLY A 151 8.10 -17.40 -3.91
N ARG A 152 8.40 -16.59 -2.89
CA ARG A 152 8.62 -17.04 -1.50
C ARG A 152 7.46 -16.72 -0.55
N LEU A 153 6.43 -16.06 -1.07
CA LEU A 153 5.24 -15.63 -0.34
C LEU A 153 4.03 -15.71 -1.28
N TRP A 154 2.94 -16.30 -0.81
CA TRP A 154 1.66 -16.35 -1.52
C TRP A 154 0.49 -15.94 -0.63
N PHE A 155 -0.50 -15.27 -1.23
CA PHE A 155 -1.76 -14.93 -0.54
C PHE A 155 -2.79 -16.06 -0.77
N ARG A 156 -3.18 -16.77 0.28
CA ARG A 156 -4.30 -17.74 0.34
C ARG A 156 -5.63 -17.02 0.13
N GLY A 157 -6.48 -17.57 -0.75
CA GLY A 157 -7.84 -17.06 -0.99
C GLY A 157 -8.03 -16.31 -2.30
N LYS A 158 -7.01 -16.23 -3.16
CA LYS A 158 -7.14 -15.69 -4.52
C LYS A 158 -6.99 -16.81 -5.54
N GLY A 159 -7.95 -17.72 -5.55
CA GLY A 159 -8.17 -18.62 -6.69
C GLY A 159 -8.47 -17.79 -7.94
N ARG A 160 -7.82 -18.15 -9.06
CA ARG A 160 -7.90 -17.75 -10.48
C ARG A 160 -8.70 -16.51 -10.97
N ASP A 161 -9.70 -16.00 -10.25
CA ASP A 161 -10.51 -14.84 -10.65
C ASP A 161 -10.38 -13.63 -9.72
N ASN A 162 -9.55 -13.71 -8.68
CA ASN A 162 -9.37 -12.60 -7.76
C ASN A 162 -7.91 -12.36 -7.38
N ALA A 163 -6.99 -12.58 -8.32
CA ALA A 163 -5.64 -12.07 -8.18
C ALA A 163 -5.71 -10.54 -8.01
N VAL A 164 -5.59 -10.05 -6.78
CA VAL A 164 -4.79 -8.84 -6.55
C VAL A 164 -3.35 -9.33 -6.48
N ILE A 165 -2.92 -9.84 -7.62
CA ILE A 165 -1.59 -9.66 -8.15
C ILE A 165 -1.90 -8.82 -9.37
N TYR A 166 -1.40 -7.61 -9.39
CA TYR A 166 -1.07 -7.01 -10.67
C TYR A 166 0.44 -7.21 -10.82
#